data_AF-A0A1R4GAL5-F1
#
_entry.id   AF-A0A1R4GAL5-F1
#
_cell.length_a   1.000
_cell.length_b   1.000
_cell.length_c   1.000
_cell.angle_alpha   90.00
_cell.angle_beta   90.00
_cell.angle_gamma   90.00
#
_symmetry.space_group_name_H-M   'P 1'
#
loop_
_entity.id
_entity.type
_entity.pdbx_description
1 polymer ?
#
loop_
_entity_poly.entity_id
_entity_poly.type
_entity_poly.pdbx_seq_one_letter_code
_entity_poly.pdbx_strand_id
1 'polypeptide(L)'
;MYEGNGVQGTYGAKSDDQIAADQAAVDAQSAVDVAQAAIAIEQAKADAAKAAAEKAQVDVTKALVALEKAKENLANVGEGGDGGLEAALEAARLAQVAAENLAEKASVAQKTAEAATLAAQNAQQSAEDDL
;
A
#
# COMPACT_ATOMS: atom_id res chain seq x y z
N MET A 1 61.85 -43.91 24.93
CA MET A 1 60.96 -43.36 25.98
C MET A 1 61.08 -41.85 25.91
N TYR A 2 59.94 -41.20 25.66
CA TYR A 2 59.69 -39.74 25.67
C TYR A 2 60.36 -38.91 24.55
N GLU A 3 59.64 -38.14 23.73
CA GLU A 3 58.20 -37.96 23.59
C GLU A 3 57.92 -37.23 22.26
N GLY A 4 56.84 -37.64 21.59
CA GLY A 4 56.05 -36.88 20.63
C GLY A 4 56.77 -35.97 19.63
N ASN A 5 56.67 -36.33 18.35
CA ASN A 5 56.39 -35.35 17.30
C ASN A 5 55.18 -34.50 17.72
N GLY A 6 55.42 -33.48 18.53
CA GLY A 6 54.50 -32.39 18.78
C GLY A 6 54.54 -31.47 17.58
N VAL A 7 54.12 -31.97 16.42
CA VAL A 7 53.46 -31.08 15.46
C VAL A 7 52.25 -30.61 16.24
N GLN A 8 52.40 -29.50 16.93
CA GLN A 8 51.31 -28.75 17.51
C GLN A 8 50.54 -28.20 16.31
N GLY A 9 49.84 -29.11 15.63
CA GLY A 9 48.87 -28.75 14.62
C GLY A 9 47.91 -27.84 15.35
N THR A 10 47.88 -26.58 14.93
CA THR A 10 46.78 -25.68 15.21
C THR A 10 45.57 -26.23 14.46
N TYR A 11 45.07 -27.39 14.92
CA TYR A 11 43.84 -28.00 14.45
C TYR A 11 42.72 -27.08 14.90
N GLY A 12 42.23 -26.26 13.96
CA GLY A 12 40.88 -25.70 14.03
C GLY A 12 40.74 -24.20 14.29
N ALA A 13 41.81 -23.43 14.43
CA ALA A 13 41.68 -21.97 14.45
C ALA A 13 41.53 -21.48 13.00
N LYS A 14 40.38 -20.86 12.68
CA LYS A 14 40.16 -20.17 11.41
C LYS A 14 41.27 -19.14 11.22
N SER A 15 41.83 -19.02 10.01
CA SER A 15 42.76 -17.93 9.72
C SER A 15 42.04 -16.58 9.84
N ASP A 16 42.78 -15.51 10.11
CA ASP A 16 42.20 -14.15 10.17
C ASP A 16 41.40 -13.83 8.89
N ASP A 17 41.86 -14.32 7.73
CA ASP A 17 41.15 -14.20 6.45
C ASP A 17 39.80 -14.95 6.43
N GLN A 18 39.72 -16.15 7.04
CA GLN A 18 38.47 -16.90 7.16
C GLN A 18 37.50 -16.23 8.14
N ILE A 19 38.01 -15.64 9.22
CA ILE A 19 37.19 -14.86 10.16
C ILE A 19 36.64 -13.60 9.48
N ALA A 20 37.47 -12.90 8.71
CA ALA A 20 37.05 -11.71 7.96
C ALA A 20 36.01 -12.05 6.87
N ALA A 21 36.19 -13.17 6.16
CA ALA A 21 35.24 -13.63 5.15
C ALA A 21 33.89 -14.04 5.77
N ASP A 22 33.91 -14.75 6.90
CA ASP A 22 32.68 -15.12 7.62
C ASP A 22 31.95 -13.88 8.15
N GLN A 23 32.68 -12.90 8.69
CA GLN A 23 32.08 -11.65 9.16
C GLN A 23 31.46 -10.85 8.01
N ALA A 24 32.16 -10.74 6.86
CA ALA A 24 31.63 -10.08 5.68
C ALA A 24 30.36 -10.77 5.14
N ALA A 25 30.29 -12.10 5.18
CA ALA A 25 29.10 -12.85 4.79
C ALA A 25 27.93 -12.62 5.76
N VAL A 26 28.19 -12.56 7.07
CA VAL A 26 27.17 -12.24 8.09
C VAL A 26 26.66 -10.81 7.92
N ASP A 27 27.56 -9.85 7.68
CA ASP A 27 27.21 -8.44 7.49
C ASP A 27 26.37 -8.26 6.22
N ALA A 28 26.73 -8.95 5.12
CA ALA A 28 25.94 -8.95 3.90
C ALA A 28 24.54 -9.55 4.10
N GLN A 29 24.44 -10.70 4.78
CA GLN A 29 23.14 -11.31 5.09
C GLN A 29 22.28 -10.40 5.95
N SER A 30 22.88 -9.72 6.95
CA SER A 30 22.15 -8.78 7.79
C SER A 30 21.65 -7.57 7.01
N ALA A 31 22.40 -7.08 6.01
CA ALA A 31 21.96 -6.01 5.13
C ALA A 31 20.77 -6.43 4.26
N VAL A 32 20.79 -7.66 3.73
CA VAL A 32 19.66 -8.26 2.99
C VAL A 32 18.40 -8.31 3.83
N ASP A 33 18.51 -8.83 5.07
CA ASP A 33 17.35 -9.00 5.95
C ASP A 33 16.72 -7.64 6.30
N VAL A 34 17.55 -6.60 6.51
CA VAL A 34 17.08 -5.22 6.75
C VAL A 34 16.40 -4.64 5.51
N ALA A 35 16.95 -4.84 4.32
CA ALA A 35 16.36 -4.38 3.07
C ALA A 35 15.00 -5.07 2.79
N GLN A 36 14.92 -6.39 3.00
CA GLN A 36 13.68 -7.15 2.87
C GLN A 36 12.60 -6.70 3.86
N ALA A 37 12.99 -6.42 5.11
CA ALA A 37 12.07 -5.87 6.10
C ALA A 37 11.53 -4.50 5.69
N ALA A 38 12.37 -3.62 5.13
CA ALA A 38 11.95 -2.32 4.63
C ALA A 38 10.98 -2.43 3.44
N ILE A 39 11.24 -3.35 2.50
CA ILE A 39 10.34 -3.64 1.36
C ILE A 39 8.99 -4.12 1.85
N ALA A 40 8.96 -5.05 2.81
CA ALA A 40 7.72 -5.59 3.35
C ALA A 40 6.85 -4.48 3.99
N ILE A 41 7.47 -3.50 4.67
CA ILE A 41 6.77 -2.35 5.23
C ILE A 41 6.15 -1.48 4.13
N GLU A 42 6.89 -1.18 3.07
CA GLU A 42 6.38 -0.36 1.95
C GLU A 42 5.29 -1.08 1.16
N GLN A 43 5.41 -2.40 0.95
CA GLN A 43 4.37 -3.21 0.34
C GLN A 43 3.08 -3.22 1.18
N ALA A 44 3.20 -3.37 2.51
CA ALA A 44 2.04 -3.31 3.40
C ALA A 44 1.33 -1.94 3.36
N LYS A 45 2.08 -0.84 3.22
CA LYS A 45 1.50 0.50 3.02
C LYS A 45 0.78 0.60 1.67
N ALA A 46 1.37 0.05 0.61
CA ALA A 46 0.76 0.03 -0.72
C ALA A 46 -0.56 -0.76 -0.73
N ASP A 47 -0.59 -1.93 -0.08
CA ASP A 47 -1.81 -2.75 0.03
C ASP A 47 -2.89 -2.06 0.84
N ALA A 48 -2.55 -1.44 1.97
CA ALA A 48 -3.48 -0.66 2.77
C ALA A 48 -4.07 0.52 1.98
N ALA A 49 -3.24 1.21 1.18
CA ALA A 49 -3.68 2.31 0.33
C ALA A 49 -4.59 1.83 -0.81
N LYS A 50 -4.30 0.68 -1.44
CA LYS A 50 -5.19 0.07 -2.43
C LYS A 50 -6.56 -0.29 -1.85
N ALA A 51 -6.58 -0.93 -0.67
CA ALA A 51 -7.84 -1.27 0.00
C ALA A 51 -8.68 -0.02 0.34
N ALA A 52 -8.03 1.07 0.76
CA ALA A 52 -8.71 2.35 0.99
C ALA A 52 -9.28 2.95 -0.32
N ALA A 53 -8.55 2.86 -1.43
CA ALA A 53 -9.01 3.30 -2.74
C ALA A 53 -10.21 2.48 -3.25
N GLU A 54 -10.17 1.16 -3.12
CA GLU A 54 -11.28 0.27 -3.48
C GLU A 54 -12.54 0.58 -2.67
N LYS A 55 -12.40 0.76 -1.35
CA LYS A 55 -13.53 1.15 -0.49
C LYS A 55 -14.12 2.50 -0.93
N ALA A 56 -13.27 3.47 -1.27
CA ALA A 56 -13.73 4.76 -1.74
C ALA A 56 -14.49 4.66 -3.07
N GLN A 57 -14.07 3.79 -4.00
CA GLN A 57 -14.82 3.54 -5.24
C GLN A 57 -16.20 2.93 -4.97
N VAL A 58 -16.31 1.97 -4.04
CA VAL A 58 -17.60 1.39 -3.64
C VAL A 58 -18.53 2.46 -3.07
N ASP A 59 -18.00 3.36 -2.24
CA ASP A 59 -18.77 4.46 -1.65
C ASP A 59 -19.25 5.46 -2.73
N VAL A 60 -18.44 5.72 -3.76
CA VAL A 60 -18.85 6.50 -4.96
C VAL A 60 -19.99 5.80 -5.70
N THR A 61 -19.88 4.50 -5.98
CA THR A 61 -20.94 3.76 -6.68
C THR A 61 -22.27 3.84 -5.92
N LYS A 62 -22.23 3.69 -4.59
CA LYS A 62 -23.43 3.82 -3.75
C LYS A 62 -24.04 5.22 -3.83
N ALA A 63 -23.21 6.27 -3.83
CA ALA A 63 -23.67 7.65 -3.95
C ALA A 63 -24.26 7.95 -5.34
N LEU A 64 -23.68 7.41 -6.41
CA LEU A 64 -24.23 7.52 -7.76
C LEU A 64 -25.59 6.82 -7.89
N VAL A 65 -25.75 5.63 -7.30
CA VAL A 65 -27.06 4.95 -7.26
C VAL A 65 -28.09 5.76 -6.47
N ALA A 66 -27.69 6.37 -5.35
CA ALA A 66 -28.59 7.24 -4.58
C ALA A 66 -28.98 8.50 -5.36
N LEU A 67 -28.04 9.09 -6.10
CA LEU A 67 -28.29 10.22 -6.99
C LEU A 67 -29.27 9.84 -8.11
N GLU A 68 -29.11 8.67 -8.72
CA GLU A 68 -30.01 8.20 -9.78
C GLU A 68 -31.44 8.00 -9.25
N LYS A 69 -31.59 7.38 -8.07
CA LYS A 69 -32.89 7.28 -7.39
C LYS A 69 -33.49 8.65 -7.06
N ALA A 70 -32.68 9.62 -6.64
CA ALA A 70 -33.16 10.97 -6.38
C ALA A 70 -33.66 11.67 -7.66
N LYS A 71 -32.97 11.45 -8.79
CA LYS A 71 -33.39 11.94 -10.11
C LYS A 71 -34.67 11.25 -10.61
N GLU A 72 -34.80 9.94 -10.42
CA GLU A 72 -36.03 9.20 -10.74
C GLU A 72 -37.22 9.70 -9.92
N ASN A 73 -37.02 9.90 -8.61
CA ASN A 73 -38.05 10.47 -7.75
C ASN A 73 -38.44 11.88 -8.22
N LEU A 74 -37.47 12.73 -8.58
CA LEU A 74 -37.74 14.05 -9.15
C LEU A 74 -38.58 13.97 -10.44
N ALA A 75 -38.25 13.04 -11.34
CA ALA A 75 -39.00 12.85 -12.58
C ALA A 75 -40.44 12.36 -12.34
N ASN A 76 -40.65 11.55 -11.29
CA ASN A 76 -41.95 11.00 -10.93
C ASN A 76 -42.83 11.94 -10.07
N VAL A 77 -42.29 13.04 -9.56
CA VAL A 77 -43.04 14.02 -8.73
C VAL A 77 -44.03 14.88 -9.55
N GLY A 78 -44.02 14.77 -10.89
CA GLY A 78 -44.99 15.30 -11.88
C GLY A 78 -46.01 16.36 -11.45
N GLU A 79 -45.90 17.58 -12.00
CA GLU A 79 -46.84 18.73 -12.15
C GLU A 79 -47.93 19.05 -11.08
N GLY A 80 -48.11 18.28 -10.00
CA GLY A 80 -49.37 18.22 -9.26
C GLY A 80 -49.38 18.69 -7.80
N GLY A 81 -48.39 19.44 -7.32
CA GLY A 81 -48.48 20.03 -5.97
C GLY A 81 -47.29 20.88 -5.53
N ASP A 82 -47.59 22.11 -5.09
CA ASP A 82 -46.70 23.24 -4.73
C ASP A 82 -45.77 22.99 -3.53
N GLY A 83 -44.96 21.93 -3.56
CA GLY A 83 -43.92 21.69 -2.55
C GLY A 83 -43.11 20.40 -2.69
N GLY A 84 -43.60 19.42 -3.46
CA GLY A 84 -42.88 18.16 -3.69
C GLY A 84 -41.68 18.32 -4.63
N LEU A 85 -41.78 19.22 -5.62
CA LEU A 85 -40.76 19.41 -6.66
C LEU A 85 -39.48 20.05 -6.10
N GLU A 86 -39.60 21.12 -5.30
CA GLU A 86 -38.45 21.79 -4.68
C GLU A 86 -37.70 20.86 -3.72
N ALA A 87 -38.43 20.09 -2.91
CA ALA A 87 -37.83 19.11 -2.00
C ALA A 87 -37.10 18.00 -2.77
N ALA A 88 -37.66 17.52 -3.89
CA ALA A 88 -37.02 16.52 -4.75
C ALA A 88 -35.78 17.09 -5.46
N LEU A 89 -35.83 18.35 -5.90
CA LEU A 89 -34.69 19.06 -6.49
C LEU A 89 -33.54 19.22 -5.49
N GLU A 90 -33.83 19.64 -4.25
CA GLU A 90 -32.80 19.78 -3.22
C GLU A 90 -32.22 18.42 -2.81
N ALA A 91 -33.04 17.37 -2.72
CA ALA A 91 -32.56 16.01 -2.47
C ALA A 91 -31.61 15.53 -3.59
N ALA A 92 -31.96 15.77 -4.86
CA ALA A 92 -31.10 15.43 -5.99
C ALA A 92 -29.79 16.24 -5.98
N ARG A 93 -29.85 17.53 -5.64
CA ARG A 93 -28.66 18.40 -5.52
C ARG A 93 -27.73 17.93 -4.41
N LEU A 94 -28.27 17.60 -3.22
CA LEU A 94 -27.49 17.08 -2.09
C LEU A 94 -26.84 15.74 -2.43
N ALA A 95 -27.57 14.85 -3.11
CA ALA A 95 -27.02 13.57 -3.58
C ALA A 95 -25.89 13.77 -4.61
N GLN A 96 -26.02 14.75 -5.50
CA GLN A 96 -24.97 15.09 -6.47
C GLN A 96 -23.71 15.58 -5.77
N VAL A 97 -23.85 16.55 -4.86
CA VAL A 97 -22.72 17.08 -4.09
C VAL A 97 -22.04 15.98 -3.28
N ALA A 98 -22.81 15.06 -2.69
CA ALA A 98 -22.26 13.92 -1.98
C ALA A 98 -21.46 12.98 -2.90
N ALA A 99 -21.97 12.69 -4.10
CA ALA A 99 -21.28 11.87 -5.09
C ALA A 99 -19.98 12.53 -5.58
N GLU A 100 -19.99 13.83 -5.85
CA GLU A 100 -18.80 14.60 -6.28
C GLU A 100 -17.72 14.60 -5.19
N ASN A 101 -18.09 14.87 -3.93
CA ASN A 101 -17.15 14.82 -2.80
C ASN A 101 -16.54 13.41 -2.61
N LEU A 102 -17.34 12.36 -2.79
CA LEU A 102 -16.84 10.99 -2.71
C LEU A 102 -15.93 10.65 -3.89
N ALA A 103 -16.25 11.13 -5.09
CA ALA A 103 -15.43 10.92 -6.28
C ALA A 103 -14.05 11.59 -6.14
N GLU A 104 -14.00 12.79 -5.57
CA GLU A 104 -12.74 13.47 -5.26
C GLU A 104 -11.92 12.69 -4.22
N LYS A 105 -12.55 12.23 -3.13
CA LYS A 105 -11.89 11.38 -2.13
C LYS A 105 -11.37 10.07 -2.73
N ALA A 106 -12.13 9.45 -3.62
CA ALA A 106 -11.69 8.24 -4.32
C ALA A 106 -10.51 8.51 -5.25
N SER A 107 -10.50 9.64 -5.97
CA SER A 107 -9.37 10.05 -6.80
C SER A 107 -8.10 10.29 -5.98
N VAL A 108 -8.22 10.96 -4.82
CA VAL A 108 -7.10 11.16 -3.90
C VAL A 108 -6.58 9.82 -3.38
N ALA A 109 -7.47 8.94 -2.92
CA ALA A 109 -7.08 7.61 -2.42
C ALA A 109 -6.38 6.77 -3.50
N GLN A 110 -6.84 6.84 -4.76
CA GLN A 110 -6.22 6.15 -5.88
C GLN A 110 -4.80 6.68 -6.17
N LYS A 111 -4.61 8.00 -6.20
CA LYS A 111 -3.28 8.62 -6.34
C LYS A 111 -2.34 8.24 -5.20
N THR A 112 -2.85 8.18 -3.97
CA THR A 112 -2.06 7.72 -2.82
C THR A 112 -1.67 6.25 -2.96
N ALA A 113 -2.57 5.39 -3.42
CA ALA A 113 -2.28 3.98 -3.67
C ALA A 113 -1.24 3.77 -4.78
N GLU A 114 -1.32 4.54 -5.86
CA GLU A 114 -0.34 4.53 -6.94
C GLU A 114 1.04 4.98 -6.43
N ALA A 115 1.11 6.09 -5.70
CA ALA A 115 2.35 6.60 -5.13
C ALA A 115 2.99 5.60 -4.15
N ALA A 116 2.19 4.97 -3.28
CA ALA A 116 2.66 3.94 -2.35
C ALA A 116 3.16 2.68 -3.09
N THR A 117 2.48 2.28 -4.16
CA THR A 117 2.92 1.15 -5.00
C THR A 117 4.25 1.46 -5.68
N LEU A 118 4.42 2.68 -6.20
CA LEU A 118 5.67 3.12 -6.83
C LEU A 118 6.81 3.16 -5.80
N ALA A 119 6.55 3.66 -4.59
CA ALA A 119 7.53 3.67 -3.51
C ALA A 119 7.98 2.24 -3.13
N ALA A 120 7.04 1.29 -3.03
CA ALA A 120 7.35 -0.11 -2.77
C ALA A 120 8.16 -0.75 -3.91
N GLN A 121 7.83 -0.46 -5.18
CA GLN A 121 8.62 -0.94 -6.32
C GLN A 121 10.03 -0.38 -6.34
N ASN A 122 10.19 0.93 -6.10
CA ASN A 122 11.51 1.56 -6.02
C ASN A 122 12.34 0.98 -4.86
N ALA A 123 11.73 0.75 -3.69
CA ALA A 123 12.42 0.14 -2.57
C ALA A 123 12.89 -1.29 -2.88
N GLN A 124 12.07 -2.06 -3.61
CA GLN A 124 12.45 -3.39 -4.08
C GLN A 124 13.61 -3.32 -5.08
N GLN A 125 13.53 -2.43 -6.06
CA GLN A 125 14.54 -2.29 -7.11
C GLN A 125 15.89 -1.81 -6.56
N SER A 126 15.89 -0.86 -5.62
CA SER A 126 17.14 -0.42 -4.96
C SER A 126 17.77 -1.53 -4.13
N ALA A 127 16.99 -2.38 -3.47
CA ALA A 127 17.53 -3.52 -2.74
C ALA A 127 18.09 -4.62 -3.66
N GLU A 128 17.52 -4.78 -4.85
CA GLU A 128 18.01 -5.71 -5.87
C GLU A 128 19.31 -5.22 -6.55
N ASP A 129 19.48 -3.90 -6.72
CA ASP A 129 20.69 -3.30 -7.30
C ASP A 129 21.86 -3.19 -6.29
N ASP A 130 21.58 -3.13 -4.99
CA ASP A 130 22.57 -3.06 -3.90
C ASP A 130 23.10 -4.45 -3.44
N LEU A 131 22.62 -5.54 -4.06
CA LEU A 131 22.96 -6.94 -3.77
C LEU A 131 23.91 -7.57 -4.79
#